data_AF-A0A957P3R9-F1
#
_entry.id   AF-A0A957P3R9-F1
#
_cell.length_a   1.000
_cell.length_b   1.000
_cell.length_c   1.000
_cell.angle_alpha   90.00
_cell.angle_beta   90.00
_cell.angle_gamma   90.00
#
_symmetry.space_group_name_H-M   'P 1'
#
loop_
_entity.id
_entity.type
_entity.pdbx_description
1 polymer ?
#
loop_
_entity_poly.entity_id
_entity_poly.type
_entity_poly.pdbx_seq_one_letter_code
_entity_poly.pdbx_strand_id
1 'polypeptide(L)'
;DLCIVNLSNNEKNCLKGADYRDADFAPTRDDSRIAFAAPISGQYEIWVAEIDENGNFGNYIQLTHGADGVVSRAPNWSSNGNWIIFERDVDPSQLEEIQLHIVRADGSSLRNLGITGRRPAWSAQGEPGPAEVKQLLYLPAIKK
;
A
#
# COMPACT_ATOMS: atom_id res chain seq x y z
N ASP A 1 11.84 6.48 8.42
CA ASP A 1 12.64 5.78 7.41
C ASP A 1 12.10 4.39 7.20
N LEU A 2 11.92 4.02 5.94
CA LEU A 2 11.59 2.65 5.52
C LEU A 2 12.90 1.93 5.20
N CYS A 3 13.13 0.74 5.75
CA CYS A 3 14.37 0.02 5.53
C CYS A 3 14.14 -1.45 5.18
N ILE A 4 14.92 -1.96 4.23
CA ILE A 4 15.09 -3.39 3.97
C ILE A 4 16.33 -3.87 4.73
N VAL A 5 16.19 -4.99 5.43
CA VAL A 5 17.28 -5.62 6.17
C VAL A 5 17.48 -7.04 5.65
N ASN A 6 18.68 -7.32 5.19
CA ASN A 6 19.07 -8.68 4.82
C ASN A 6 19.41 -9.46 6.10
N LEU A 7 18.62 -10.49 6.42
CA LEU A 7 18.75 -11.26 7.66
C LEU A 7 19.98 -12.18 7.68
N SER A 8 20.59 -12.46 6.52
CA SER A 8 21.76 -13.33 6.43
C SER A 8 23.06 -12.63 6.82
N ASN A 9 23.18 -11.33 6.51
CA ASN A 9 24.40 -10.54 6.71
C ASN A 9 24.19 -9.26 7.54
N ASN A 10 22.95 -8.95 7.95
CA ASN A 10 22.54 -7.75 8.68
C ASN A 10 22.76 -6.42 7.93
N GLU A 11 22.99 -6.45 6.62
CA GLU A 11 23.05 -5.24 5.81
C GLU A 11 21.68 -4.56 5.76
N LYS A 12 21.68 -3.23 5.79
CA LYS A 12 20.48 -2.40 5.92
C LYS A 12 20.50 -1.28 4.91
N ASN A 13 19.48 -1.24 4.06
CA ASN A 13 19.25 -0.19 3.08
C ASN A 13 17.98 0.57 3.45
N CYS A 14 18.04 1.90 3.52
CA CYS A 14 16.93 2.73 4.00
C CYS A 14 16.57 3.86 3.05
N LEU A 15 15.28 3.99 2.78
CA LEU A 15 14.68 5.20 2.22
C LEU A 15 14.43 6.22 3.34
N LYS A 16 15.20 7.31 3.30
CA LYS A 16 15.08 8.42 4.25
C LYS A 16 13.83 9.27 3.96
N GLY A 17 13.16 9.72 5.02
CA GLY A 17 12.00 10.61 4.90
C GLY A 17 10.67 9.93 4.57
N ALA A 18 10.66 8.62 4.35
CA ALA A 18 9.44 7.80 4.43
C ALA A 18 9.11 7.56 5.91
N ASP A 19 8.18 8.33 6.47
CA ASP A 19 7.66 8.10 7.81
C ASP A 19 6.61 6.99 7.75
N TYR A 20 6.98 5.85 8.31
CA TYR A 20 6.45 4.55 7.94
C TYR A 20 5.32 4.17 8.89
N ARG A 21 4.11 4.17 8.36
CA ARG A 21 3.03 3.36 8.91
C ARG A 21 2.56 2.45 7.77
N ASP A 22 2.56 1.15 8.05
CA ASP A 22 1.79 0.18 7.28
C ASP A 22 2.25 -0.09 5.83
N ALA A 23 3.56 -0.13 5.52
CA ALA A 23 3.95 -0.64 4.18
C ALA A 23 3.73 -2.15 4.07
N ASP A 24 3.57 -2.58 2.83
CA ASP A 24 3.21 -3.94 2.48
C ASP A 24 3.96 -4.39 1.23
N PHE A 25 4.46 -5.61 1.26
CA PHE A 25 5.14 -6.23 0.13
C PHE A 25 4.11 -6.79 -0.84
N ALA A 26 4.38 -6.67 -2.14
CA ALA A 26 3.55 -7.30 -3.14
C ALA A 26 3.69 -8.83 -3.01
N PRO A 27 2.60 -9.61 -3.03
CA PRO A 27 2.66 -11.06 -3.02
C PRO A 27 3.00 -11.60 -4.43
N THR A 28 4.10 -11.12 -5.01
CA THR A 28 4.65 -11.61 -6.27
C THR A 28 5.76 -12.61 -5.98
N ARG A 29 5.98 -13.61 -6.84
CA ARG A 29 6.98 -14.67 -6.60
C ARG A 29 8.42 -14.16 -6.41
N ASP A 30 8.68 -12.94 -6.85
CA ASP A 30 9.96 -12.26 -6.76
C ASP A 30 10.05 -11.27 -5.58
N ASP A 31 8.96 -11.02 -4.84
CA ASP A 31 8.83 -10.04 -3.73
C ASP A 31 9.50 -8.68 -4.04
N SER A 32 9.63 -8.35 -5.32
CA SER A 32 10.49 -7.28 -5.82
C SER A 32 9.83 -5.91 -5.73
N ARG A 33 8.61 -5.82 -5.20
CA ARG A 33 7.85 -4.58 -5.11
C ARG A 33 7.28 -4.36 -3.72
N ILE A 34 7.37 -3.13 -3.25
CA ILE A 34 6.82 -2.69 -1.97
C ILE A 34 5.88 -1.50 -2.20
N ALA A 35 4.71 -1.51 -1.57
CA ALA A 35 3.82 -0.36 -1.52
C ALA A 35 3.95 0.31 -0.15
N PHE A 36 4.08 1.64 -0.12
CA PHE A 36 4.29 2.40 1.11
C PHE A 36 3.69 3.79 1.00
N ALA A 37 3.34 4.39 2.14
CA ALA A 37 2.93 5.78 2.21
C ALA A 37 4.15 6.67 2.47
N ALA A 38 4.32 7.75 1.71
CA ALA A 38 5.42 8.68 1.95
C ALA A 38 5.11 10.13 1.50
N PRO A 39 5.64 11.14 2.22
CA PRO A 39 5.49 12.55 1.87
C PRO A 39 6.51 13.06 0.84
N ILE A 40 6.97 12.19 -0.07
CA ILE A 40 8.01 12.52 -1.06
C ILE A 40 7.57 13.69 -1.96
N SER A 41 6.29 13.74 -2.33
CA SER A 41 5.70 14.82 -3.13
C SER A 41 5.06 15.94 -2.30
N GLY A 42 5.35 16.03 -0.99
CA GLY A 42 4.87 17.10 -0.11
C GLY A 42 3.77 16.69 0.88
N GLN A 43 3.05 15.59 0.62
CA GLN A 43 2.08 15.00 1.55
C GLN A 43 2.04 13.48 1.39
N TYR A 44 1.49 12.77 2.37
CA TYR A 44 1.42 11.31 2.32
C TYR A 44 0.58 10.85 1.14
N GLU A 45 1.25 10.17 0.22
CA GLU A 45 0.67 9.49 -0.91
C GLU A 45 1.15 8.03 -0.92
N ILE A 46 0.45 7.17 -1.65
CA ILE A 46 0.86 5.78 -1.87
C ILE A 46 1.87 5.74 -3.01
N TRP A 47 3.00 5.11 -2.73
CA TRP A 47 4.08 4.86 -3.66
C TRP A 47 4.30 3.36 -3.78
N VAL A 48 4.78 2.95 -4.96
CA VAL A 48 5.40 1.64 -5.16
C VAL A 48 6.85 1.84 -5.53
N ALA A 49 7.74 1.01 -4.99
CA ALA A 49 9.13 0.92 -5.43
C ALA A 49 9.48 -0.52 -5.73
N GLU A 50 10.42 -0.70 -6.65
CA GLU A 50 11.10 -1.97 -6.83
C GLU A 50 12.26 -2.10 -5.84
N ILE A 51 12.54 -3.32 -5.42
CA ILE A 51 13.64 -3.68 -4.53
C ILE A 51 14.52 -4.69 -5.26
N ASP A 52 15.81 -4.39 -5.39
CA ASP A 52 16.79 -5.32 -5.94
C ASP A 52 17.20 -6.40 -4.91
N GLU A 53 17.98 -7.39 -5.36
CA GLU A 53 18.46 -8.49 -4.50
C GLU A 53 19.30 -8.04 -3.28
N ASN A 54 19.85 -6.83 -3.33
CA ASN A 54 20.64 -6.24 -2.25
C ASN A 54 19.78 -5.37 -1.31
N GLY A 55 18.48 -5.23 -1.58
CA GLY A 55 17.57 -4.42 -0.79
C GLY A 55 17.59 -2.93 -1.16
N ASN A 56 18.15 -2.55 -2.32
CA ASN A 56 18.12 -1.18 -2.79
C ASN A 56 16.78 -0.86 -3.44
N PHE A 57 16.25 0.31 -3.12
CA PHE A 57 15.00 0.80 -3.68
C PHE A 57 15.23 1.51 -5.03
N GLY A 58 14.42 1.18 -6.04
CA GLY A 58 14.43 1.80 -7.36
C GLY A 58 13.02 1.92 -7.95
N ASN A 59 12.93 2.44 -9.19
CA ASN A 59 11.71 2.48 -10.00
C ASN A 59 10.44 2.92 -9.24
N TYR A 60 10.51 4.09 -8.61
CA TYR A 60 9.42 4.64 -7.82
C TYR A 60 8.25 5.09 -8.70
N ILE A 61 7.04 4.69 -8.33
CA ILE A 61 5.79 5.10 -8.97
C ILE A 61 4.87 5.68 -7.89
N GLN A 62 4.45 6.93 -8.09
CA GLN A 62 3.39 7.53 -7.28
C GLN A 62 2.03 7.04 -7.79
N LEU A 63 1.25 6.38 -6.93
CA LEU A 63 -0.05 5.84 -7.31
C LEU A 63 -1.21 6.77 -6.98
N THR A 64 -1.01 7.72 -6.07
CA THR A 64 -2.06 8.62 -5.60
C THR A 64 -1.62 10.08 -5.63
N HIS A 65 -2.58 10.93 -5.97
CA HIS A 65 -2.42 12.38 -6.08
C HIS A 65 -3.63 13.05 -5.42
N GLY A 66 -3.63 13.13 -4.09
CA GLY A 66 -4.66 13.84 -3.33
C GLY A 66 -4.55 15.36 -3.50
N ALA A 67 -5.65 16.05 -3.26
CA ALA A 67 -5.61 17.50 -3.06
C ALA A 67 -4.89 17.82 -1.74
N ASP A 68 -4.48 19.07 -1.54
CA ASP A 68 -3.79 19.52 -0.34
C ASP A 68 -4.57 19.15 0.93
N GLY A 69 -3.91 18.43 1.84
CA GLY A 69 -4.51 17.97 3.10
C GLY A 69 -5.24 16.62 3.01
N VAL A 70 -5.45 16.08 1.80
CA VAL A 70 -6.05 14.76 1.57
C VAL A 70 -4.97 13.70 1.46
N VAL A 71 -4.72 12.96 2.53
CA VAL A 71 -3.59 12.01 2.61
C VAL A 71 -4.00 10.57 2.36
N SER A 72 -3.13 9.81 1.68
CA SER A 72 -3.32 8.38 1.41
C SER A 72 -2.32 7.54 2.23
N ARG A 73 -2.79 6.50 2.93
CA ARG A 73 -2.00 5.68 3.89
C ARG A 73 -2.45 4.21 3.92
N ALA A 74 -1.73 3.37 4.68
CA ALA A 74 -2.05 1.97 4.91
C ALA A 74 -2.35 1.15 3.64
N PRO A 75 -1.42 1.13 2.67
CA PRO A 75 -1.58 0.29 1.49
C PRO A 75 -1.57 -1.20 1.87
N ASN A 76 -2.40 -1.98 1.19
CA ASN A 76 -2.36 -3.44 1.26
C ASN A 76 -2.57 -4.05 -0.13
N TRP A 77 -1.69 -4.98 -0.49
CA TRP A 77 -1.69 -5.63 -1.80
C TRP A 77 -2.73 -6.73 -1.88
N SER A 78 -3.40 -6.80 -3.03
CA SER A 78 -4.22 -7.97 -3.40
C SER A 78 -3.33 -9.19 -3.60
N SER A 79 -3.85 -10.38 -3.31
CA SER A 79 -3.15 -11.66 -3.44
C SER A 79 -2.53 -11.94 -4.82
N ASN A 80 -3.03 -11.30 -5.88
CA ASN A 80 -2.49 -11.43 -7.24
C ASN A 80 -1.51 -10.31 -7.64
N GLY A 81 -1.14 -9.41 -6.71
CA GLY A 81 -0.19 -8.32 -6.95
C GLY A 81 -0.63 -7.26 -7.95
N ASN A 82 -1.92 -7.20 -8.33
CA ASN A 82 -2.42 -6.26 -9.34
C ASN A 82 -3.10 -5.02 -8.76
N TRP A 83 -3.60 -5.11 -7.52
CA TRP A 83 -4.32 -4.04 -6.86
C TRP A 83 -3.73 -3.74 -5.50
N ILE A 84 -3.89 -2.49 -5.09
CA ILE A 84 -3.59 -2.00 -3.75
C ILE A 84 -4.86 -1.34 -3.23
N ILE A 85 -5.30 -1.76 -2.04
CA ILE A 85 -6.32 -1.04 -1.27
C ILE A 85 -5.61 -0.15 -0.27
N PHE A 86 -6.16 1.03 0.01
CA PHE A 86 -5.55 1.99 0.93
C PHE A 86 -6.59 2.87 1.60
N GLU A 87 -6.19 3.49 2.70
CA GLU A 87 -6.93 4.52 3.42
C GLU A 87 -6.73 5.88 2.77
N ARG A 88 -7.81 6.64 2.57
CA ARG A 88 -7.76 8.06 2.23
C ARG A 88 -8.44 8.86 3.31
N ASP A 89 -7.66 9.74 3.92
CA ASP A 89 -8.10 10.67 4.95
C ASP A 89 -8.37 12.02 4.28
N VAL A 90 -9.65 12.39 4.23
CA VAL A 90 -10.12 13.63 3.58
C VAL A 90 -10.18 14.78 4.59
N ASP A 91 -10.22 14.48 5.88
CA ASP A 91 -10.13 15.44 6.98
C ASP A 91 -9.37 14.80 8.16
N PRO A 92 -8.07 15.13 8.32
CA PRO A 92 -7.25 14.59 9.40
C PRO A 92 -7.77 14.88 10.82
N SER A 93 -8.70 15.83 10.97
CA SER A 93 -9.36 16.14 12.24
C SER A 93 -10.53 15.20 12.56
N GLN A 94 -11.04 14.47 11.56
CA GLN A 94 -12.18 13.56 11.67
C GLN A 94 -11.75 12.12 11.37
N LEU A 95 -11.15 11.47 12.37
CA LEU A 95 -10.64 10.09 12.27
C LEU A 95 -11.71 9.03 11.92
N GLU A 96 -12.99 9.38 11.93
CA GLU A 96 -14.12 8.50 11.60
C GLU A 96 -14.52 8.50 10.12
N GLU A 97 -13.95 9.40 9.30
CA GLU A 97 -14.30 9.54 7.87
C GLU A 97 -13.27 8.94 6.90
N ILE A 98 -12.38 8.07 7.38
CA ILE A 98 -11.36 7.43 6.53
C ILE A 98 -12.06 6.59 5.45
N GLN A 99 -11.89 7.00 4.20
CA GLN A 99 -12.48 6.35 3.04
C GLN A 99 -11.54 5.27 2.50
N LEU A 100 -12.10 4.15 2.06
CA LEU A 100 -11.31 3.10 1.43
C LEU A 100 -11.30 3.28 -0.08
N HIS A 101 -10.10 3.26 -0.63
CA HIS A 101 -9.85 3.40 -2.05
C HIS A 101 -9.03 2.23 -2.58
N ILE A 102 -9.14 1.99 -3.87
CA ILE A 102 -8.37 0.96 -4.58
C ILE A 102 -7.69 1.58 -5.80
N VAL A 103 -6.49 1.12 -6.13
CA VAL A 103 -5.72 1.52 -7.31
C VAL A 103 -4.99 0.30 -7.88
N ARG A 104 -4.74 0.28 -9.19
CA ARG A 104 -3.85 -0.74 -9.77
C ARG A 104 -2.40 -0.44 -9.46
N ALA A 105 -1.57 -1.49 -9.49
CA ALA A 105 -0.12 -1.41 -9.29
C ALA A 105 0.59 -0.45 -10.26
N ASP A 106 -0.01 -0.19 -11.43
CA ASP A 106 0.49 0.73 -12.46
C ASP A 106 -0.04 2.17 -12.30
N GLY A 107 -0.81 2.44 -11.24
CA GLY A 107 -1.44 3.75 -10.95
C GLY A 107 -2.78 3.95 -11.65
N SER A 108 -3.21 3.05 -12.52
CA SER A 108 -4.49 3.16 -13.22
C SER A 108 -5.68 2.78 -12.33
N SER A 109 -6.87 3.12 -12.80
CA SER A 109 -8.14 2.66 -12.22
C SER A 109 -8.35 3.02 -10.73
N LEU A 110 -7.75 4.12 -10.28
CA LEU A 110 -7.97 4.66 -8.93
C LEU A 110 -9.44 4.98 -8.74
N ARG A 111 -10.06 4.44 -7.68
CA ARG A 111 -11.45 4.75 -7.34
C ARG A 111 -11.74 4.60 -5.85
N ASN A 112 -12.76 5.33 -5.39
CA ASN A 112 -13.36 5.17 -4.06
C ASN A 112 -14.24 3.92 -4.04
N LEU A 113 -14.22 3.16 -2.94
CA LEU A 113 -15.08 1.99 -2.74
C LEU A 113 -16.45 2.32 -2.14
N GLY A 114 -16.69 3.57 -1.74
CA GLY A 114 -17.95 4.01 -1.13
C GLY A 114 -18.16 3.52 0.30
N ILE A 115 -17.08 3.09 0.95
CA ILE A 115 -17.10 2.52 2.30
C ILE A 115 -16.00 3.17 3.13
N THR A 116 -16.25 3.34 4.42
CA THR A 116 -15.26 3.82 5.38
C THR A 116 -14.70 2.65 6.19
N GLY A 117 -13.46 2.81 6.65
CA GLY A 117 -12.78 1.76 7.39
C GLY A 117 -11.30 2.06 7.59
N ARG A 118 -10.65 1.22 8.38
CA ARG A 118 -9.22 1.33 8.70
C ARG A 118 -8.54 -0.01 8.56
N ARG A 119 -7.26 0.03 8.21
CA ARG A 119 -6.35 -1.10 7.98
C ARG A 119 -7.02 -2.16 7.12
N PRO A 120 -7.44 -1.80 5.89
CA PRO A 120 -8.04 -2.76 5.00
C PRO A 120 -7.05 -3.90 4.74
N ALA A 121 -7.57 -5.12 4.65
CA ALA A 121 -6.76 -6.28 4.30
C ALA A 121 -7.47 -7.13 3.23
N TRP A 122 -6.73 -7.53 2.21
CA TRP A 122 -7.20 -8.52 1.25
C TRP A 122 -7.23 -9.91 1.89
N SER A 123 -8.27 -10.70 1.60
CA SER A 123 -8.24 -12.11 1.95
C SER A 123 -7.18 -12.83 1.12
N ALA A 124 -6.35 -13.66 1.76
CA ALA A 124 -5.33 -14.48 1.10
C ALA A 124 -5.89 -15.63 0.22
N GLN A 125 -7.19 -15.64 -0.09
CA GLN A 125 -7.80 -16.63 -0.99
C GLN A 125 -7.32 -16.36 -2.42
N GLY A 126 -6.22 -16.99 -2.80
CA GLY A 126 -5.65 -16.95 -4.13
C GLY A 126 -4.39 -17.80 -4.18
N GLU A 127 -4.55 -19.11 -4.35
CA GLU A 127 -3.46 -19.91 -4.89
C GLU A 127 -3.08 -19.36 -6.28
N PRO A 128 -1.80 -19.42 -6.68
CA PRO A 128 -1.39 -19.08 -8.04
C PRO A 128 -1.95 -20.16 -9.00
N GLY A 129 -3.17 -19.96 -9.49
CA GLY A 129 -3.85 -20.86 -10.41
C GLY A 129 -4.85 -20.13 -11.32
N PRO A 130 -5.19 -20.69 -12.49
CA PRO A 130 -5.90 -19.99 -13.57
C PRO A 130 -7.41 -19.81 -13.37
N ALA A 131 -7.93 -19.98 -12.15
CA ALA A 131 -9.36 -19.90 -11.88
C ALA A 131 -9.74 -18.56 -11.23
N GLU A 132 -10.84 -17.99 -11.72
CA GLU A 132 -11.39 -16.68 -11.34
C GLU A 132 -11.26 -16.37 -9.84
N VAL A 133 -10.49 -15.33 -9.54
CA VAL A 133 -10.22 -14.88 -8.18
C VAL A 133 -11.48 -14.20 -7.63
N LYS A 134 -12.17 -14.85 -6.69
CA LYS A 134 -13.14 -14.18 -5.81
C LYS A 134 -12.36 -13.30 -4.84
N GLN A 135 -12.23 -12.02 -5.18
CA GLN A 135 -11.58 -11.03 -4.32
C GLN A 135 -12.53 -10.60 -3.20
N LEU A 136 -12.26 -11.02 -1.96
CA LEU A 136 -13.02 -10.59 -0.78
C LEU A 136 -12.17 -9.60 0.04
N LEU A 137 -12.81 -8.52 0.48
CA LEU A 137 -12.22 -7.51 1.34
C LEU A 137 -12.58 -7.80 2.80
N TYR A 138 -11.57 -7.91 3.67
CA TYR A 138 -11.80 -7.95 5.11
C TYR A 138 -11.76 -6.53 5.68
N LEU A 139 -12.82 -6.15 6.40
CA LEU A 139 -12.91 -4.91 7.15
C LEU A 139 -12.97 -5.27 8.64
N PRO A 140 -11.99 -4.90 9.47
CA PRO A 140 -12.15 -5.02 10.90
C PRO A 140 -13.29 -4.08 11.34
N ALA A 141 -14.45 -4.65 11.67
CA ALA A 141 -15.58 -3.88 12.14
C ALA A 141 -15.23 -3.17 13.46
N ILE A 142 -15.28 -1.85 13.48
CA ILE A 142 -15.23 -1.07 14.73
C ILE A 142 -16.60 -1.26 15.39
N LYS A 143 -16.64 -1.96 16.53
CA LYS A 143 -17.84 -1.91 17.39
C LYS A 143 -17.97 -0.49 17.93
N LYS A 144 -19.11 0.15 17.68
CA LYS A 144 -19.55 1.37 18.38
C LYS A 144 -19.60 1.14 19.88
#